data_AF-A0A919DBD7-F1
#
_entry.id   AF-A0A919DBD7-F1
#
_cell.length_a   1.000
_cell.length_b   1.000
_cell.length_c   1.000
_cell.angle_alpha   90.00
_cell.angle_beta   90.00
_cell.angle_gamma   90.00
#
_symmetry.space_group_name_H-M   'P 1'
#
loop_
_entity.id
_entity.type
_entity.pdbx_description
1 polymer ?
#
loop_
_entity_poly.entity_id
_entity_poly.type
_entity_poly.pdbx_seq_one_letter_code
_entity_poly.pdbx_strand_id
1 'polypeptide(L)'
;MTTTEADGGPPARAKSSVGETVPAEETADVVITDHDRGIHGYHKQKDEHLKRLRRIEGQIRGLQRMVDEDVYCIDILTQVSASTKALQSFALQLLEEHLRHCVADAAFKGGDEIDAKVEEATKAIGRLLRT
;
A
#
# COMPACT_ATOMS: atom_id res chain seq x y z
N MET A 1 -54.59 14.85 11.67
CA MET A 1 -54.09 14.38 12.98
C MET A 1 -54.50 12.93 13.14
N THR A 2 -53.51 12.08 13.46
CA THR A 2 -53.59 10.85 14.29
C THR A 2 -54.62 9.77 13.92
N THR A 3 -54.28 8.64 13.27
CA THR A 3 -53.43 7.47 13.67
C THR A 3 -54.17 6.41 14.49
N THR A 4 -53.57 5.20 14.59
CA THR A 4 -53.93 4.05 15.45
C THR A 4 -55.07 3.16 14.93
N GLU A 5 -54.86 1.86 14.63
CA GLU A 5 -53.62 1.06 14.48
C GLU A 5 -53.88 -0.25 13.69
N ALA A 6 -52.84 -1.05 13.38
CA ALA A 6 -52.96 -2.46 12.99
C ALA A 6 -51.72 -3.26 13.43
N ASP A 7 -51.88 -4.05 14.49
CA ASP A 7 -50.88 -4.99 15.03
C ASP A 7 -51.09 -6.42 14.46
N GLY A 8 -50.05 -7.26 14.47
CA GLY A 8 -50.11 -8.66 14.01
C GLY A 8 -48.82 -9.16 13.37
N GLY A 9 -47.92 -9.71 14.20
CA GLY A 9 -46.57 -10.16 13.82
C GLY A 9 -46.43 -11.44 12.96
N PRO A 10 -45.18 -11.95 12.82
CA PRO A 10 -44.72 -12.76 11.68
C PRO A 10 -44.83 -14.29 11.90
N PRO A 11 -44.40 -15.11 10.89
CA PRO A 11 -43.17 -15.87 11.17
C PRO A 11 -42.22 -16.18 9.98
N ALA A 12 -40.97 -16.47 10.37
CA ALA A 12 -40.05 -17.49 9.85
C ALA A 12 -39.49 -17.45 8.40
N ARG A 13 -38.19 -17.09 8.36
CA ARG A 13 -37.09 -17.78 7.65
C ARG A 13 -37.44 -19.10 6.91
N ALA A 14 -37.05 -19.20 5.64
CA ALA A 14 -35.87 -19.98 5.22
C ALA A 14 -35.66 -19.91 3.70
N LYS A 15 -34.48 -19.47 3.24
CA LYS A 15 -33.99 -19.79 1.89
C LYS A 15 -32.78 -20.70 2.06
N SER A 16 -32.97 -21.98 1.73
CA SER A 16 -31.93 -23.00 1.80
C SER A 16 -30.87 -22.75 0.72
N SER A 17 -29.60 -22.83 1.12
CA SER A 17 -28.44 -22.71 0.25
C SER A 17 -27.74 -24.05 0.12
N VAL A 18 -27.85 -24.69 -1.06
CA VAL A 18 -27.02 -25.82 -1.50
C VAL A 18 -26.91 -25.68 -3.03
N GLY A 19 -25.76 -25.78 -3.69
CA GLY A 19 -24.40 -25.91 -3.18
C GLY A 19 -23.48 -26.32 -4.32
N GLU A 20 -22.69 -25.38 -4.84
CA GLU A 20 -21.74 -25.63 -5.94
C GLU A 20 -20.33 -25.74 -5.35
N THR A 21 -19.72 -26.93 -5.44
CA THR A 21 -18.37 -27.19 -4.92
C THR A 21 -17.31 -26.75 -5.93
N VAL A 22 -16.54 -25.71 -5.59
CA VAL A 22 -15.36 -25.28 -6.36
C VAL A 22 -14.14 -26.07 -5.85
N PRO A 23 -13.27 -26.63 -6.72
CA PRO A 23 -12.17 -27.49 -6.29
C PRO A 23 -11.05 -26.70 -5.58
N ALA A 24 -10.30 -27.40 -4.74
CA ALA A 24 -9.18 -26.84 -4.00
C ALA A 24 -7.92 -26.77 -4.89
N GLU A 25 -7.48 -25.56 -5.23
CA GLU A 25 -6.13 -25.30 -5.74
C GLU A 25 -5.38 -24.35 -4.79
N GLU A 26 -4.27 -24.89 -4.28
CA GLU A 26 -3.02 -24.22 -3.91
C GLU A 26 -3.08 -22.82 -3.26
N THR A 27 -2.85 -22.79 -1.93
CA THR A 27 -2.71 -21.56 -1.14
C THR A 27 -1.42 -20.82 -1.48
N ALA A 28 -1.44 -20.05 -2.58
CA ALA A 28 -0.52 -18.95 -2.76
C ALA A 28 -0.71 -17.93 -1.63
N ASP A 29 0.39 -17.45 -1.05
CA ASP A 29 0.42 -16.58 0.13
C ASP A 29 -0.04 -15.15 -0.25
N VAL A 30 -1.37 -14.96 -0.34
CA VAL A 30 -1.97 -13.66 -0.66
C VAL A 30 -1.83 -12.74 0.55
N VAL A 31 -0.81 -11.89 0.52
CA VAL A 31 -0.63 -10.81 1.49
C VAL A 31 -1.79 -9.82 1.36
N ILE A 32 -2.81 -9.99 2.21
CA ILE A 32 -3.94 -9.08 2.33
C ILE A 32 -3.44 -7.77 2.95
N THR A 33 -2.97 -6.87 2.09
CA THR A 33 -2.72 -5.47 2.44
C THR A 33 -4.03 -4.70 2.38
N ASP A 34 -4.23 -3.83 3.36
CA ASP A 34 -5.48 -3.17 3.80
C ASP A 34 -6.06 -2.15 2.78
N HIS A 35 -6.35 -2.60 1.56
CA HIS A 35 -6.72 -1.74 0.42
C HIS A 35 -8.22 -1.43 0.29
N ASP A 36 -9.09 -2.12 1.04
CA ASP A 36 -10.56 -2.05 0.86
C ASP A 36 -11.28 -1.08 1.84
N ARG A 37 -10.53 -0.20 2.51
CA ARG A 37 -11.10 0.85 3.38
C ARG A 37 -10.65 2.22 2.90
N GLY A 38 -11.45 2.79 2.01
CA GLY A 38 -11.17 4.05 1.33
C GLY A 38 -11.12 5.28 2.25
N ILE A 39 -9.95 5.55 2.83
CA ILE A 39 -9.33 6.87 3.01
C ILE A 39 -7.82 6.65 2.81
N HIS A 40 -7.31 6.92 1.61
CA HIS A 40 -5.86 6.94 1.40
C HIS A 40 -5.30 8.29 1.87
N GLY A 41 -4.50 8.30 2.94
CA GLY A 41 -3.85 9.53 3.47
C GLY A 41 -3.06 10.32 2.40
N TYR A 42 -2.65 9.62 1.35
CA TYR A 42 -1.97 10.12 0.15
C TYR A 42 -2.64 11.30 -0.57
N HIS A 43 -3.92 11.60 -0.36
CA HIS A 43 -4.61 12.65 -1.14
C HIS A 43 -3.97 14.05 -1.05
N LYS A 44 -3.17 14.37 -0.02
CA LYS A 44 -2.39 15.62 0.04
C LYS A 44 -0.96 15.51 -0.50
N GLN A 45 -0.38 14.31 -0.58
CA GLN A 45 1.03 14.08 -0.95
C GLN A 45 1.19 13.40 -2.32
N LYS A 46 0.09 12.88 -2.91
CA LYS A 46 0.06 12.18 -4.20
C LYS A 46 0.76 12.93 -5.32
N ASP A 47 0.55 14.25 -5.43
CA ASP A 47 1.20 15.06 -6.46
C ASP A 47 2.70 15.23 -6.24
N GLU A 48 3.17 15.27 -4.98
CA GLU A 48 4.60 15.26 -4.66
C GLU A 48 5.23 13.90 -4.99
N HIS A 49 4.58 12.81 -4.57
CA HIS A 49 4.98 11.44 -4.86
C HIS A 49 5.08 11.19 -6.37
N LEU A 50 4.07 11.59 -7.15
CA LEU A 50 4.09 11.52 -8.61
C LEU A 50 5.19 12.40 -9.23
N LYS A 51 5.43 13.60 -8.68
CA LYS A 51 6.51 14.49 -9.13
C LYS A 51 7.89 13.89 -8.89
N ARG A 52 8.09 13.20 -7.77
CA ARG A 52 9.33 12.47 -7.44
C ARG A 52 9.53 11.28 -8.37
N LEU A 53 8.50 10.46 -8.59
CA LEU A 53 8.55 9.33 -9.52
C LEU A 53 8.86 9.77 -10.96
N ARG A 54 8.21 10.83 -11.47
CA ARG A 54 8.52 11.41 -12.81
C ARG A 54 9.96 11.92 -12.92
N ARG A 55 10.56 12.40 -11.83
CA ARG A 55 11.98 12.80 -11.81
C ARG A 55 12.90 11.58 -11.91
N ILE A 56 12.60 10.52 -11.15
CA ILE A 56 13.34 9.25 -11.18
C ILE A 56 13.26 8.60 -12.56
N GLU A 57 12.06 8.54 -13.15
CA GLU A 57 11.83 8.11 -14.54
C GLU A 57 12.70 8.88 -15.54
N GLY A 58 12.85 10.19 -15.35
CA GLY A 58 13.78 11.03 -16.11
C GLY A 58 15.26 10.68 -15.90
N GLN A 59 15.67 10.26 -14.70
CA GLN A 59 17.02 9.76 -14.43
C GLN A 59 17.27 8.41 -15.13
N ILE A 60 16.29 7.50 -15.13
CA ILE A 60 16.39 6.21 -15.84
C ILE A 60 16.50 6.42 -17.35
N ARG A 61 15.70 7.31 -17.95
CA ARG A 61 15.89 7.74 -19.34
C ARG A 61 17.26 8.39 -19.58
N GLY A 62 17.82 9.06 -18.59
CA GLY A 62 19.19 9.59 -18.62
C GLY A 62 20.21 8.47 -18.75
N LEU A 63 20.12 7.44 -17.91
CA LEU A 63 20.99 6.27 -17.96
C LEU A 63 20.92 5.55 -19.32
N GLN A 64 19.73 5.43 -19.91
CA GLN A 64 19.58 4.85 -21.26
C GLN A 64 20.38 5.63 -22.31
N ARG A 65 20.31 6.96 -22.32
CA ARG A 65 21.12 7.80 -23.23
C ARG A 65 22.62 7.71 -22.93
N MET A 66 23.02 7.68 -21.66
CA MET A 66 24.43 7.54 -21.31
C MET A 66 25.04 6.21 -21.82
N VAL A 67 24.25 5.14 -21.88
CA VAL A 67 24.67 3.86 -22.49
C VAL A 67 24.70 3.95 -24.02
N ASP A 68 23.70 4.58 -24.64
CA ASP A 68 23.61 4.80 -26.10
C ASP A 68 24.72 5.73 -26.64
N GLU A 69 25.21 6.65 -25.81
CA GLU A 69 26.26 7.63 -26.09
C GLU A 69 27.68 7.14 -25.66
N ASP A 70 27.84 5.85 -25.30
CA ASP A 70 29.10 5.24 -24.82
C ASP A 70 29.80 6.03 -23.67
N VAL A 71 29.01 6.62 -22.76
CA VAL A 71 29.53 7.43 -21.65
C VAL A 71 30.34 6.59 -20.67
N TYR A 72 31.39 7.19 -20.09
CA TYR A 72 32.30 6.54 -19.17
C TYR A 72 31.58 5.85 -18.00
N CYS A 73 31.92 4.59 -17.75
CA CYS A 73 31.19 3.71 -16.83
C CYS A 73 31.07 4.27 -15.39
N ILE A 74 32.04 5.05 -14.92
CA ILE A 74 32.01 5.65 -13.58
C ILE A 74 30.94 6.75 -13.47
N ASP A 75 30.68 7.49 -14.55
CA ASP A 75 29.63 8.51 -14.59
C ASP A 75 28.25 7.85 -14.62
N ILE A 76 28.12 6.75 -15.37
CA ILE A 76 26.91 5.89 -15.36
C ILE A 76 26.65 5.36 -13.94
N LEU A 77 27.66 4.79 -13.26
CA LEU A 77 27.52 4.30 -11.88
C LEU A 77 27.19 5.41 -10.87
N THR A 78 27.70 6.62 -11.10
CA THR A 78 27.35 7.81 -10.31
C THR A 78 25.87 8.17 -10.48
N GLN A 79 25.35 8.14 -11.72
CA GLN A 79 23.95 8.42 -12.01
C GLN A 79 23.01 7.28 -11.56
N VAL A 80 23.45 6.02 -11.58
CA VAL A 80 22.75 4.89 -10.94
C VAL A 80 22.62 5.16 -9.43
N SER A 81 23.72 5.53 -8.77
CA SER A 81 23.74 5.87 -7.34
C SER A 81 22.86 7.07 -6.97
N ALA A 82 22.71 8.04 -7.88
CA ALA A 82 21.78 9.15 -7.71
C ALA A 82 20.31 8.72 -7.88
N SER A 83 20.04 7.70 -8.71
CA SER A 83 18.70 7.16 -8.95
C SER A 83 18.24 6.25 -7.80
N THR A 84 19.13 5.41 -7.27
CA THR A 84 18.84 4.56 -6.10
C THR A 84 18.59 5.40 -4.84
N LYS A 85 19.39 6.45 -4.59
CA LYS A 85 19.13 7.40 -3.48
C LYS A 85 17.78 8.11 -3.61
N ALA A 86 17.35 8.45 -4.82
CA ALA A 86 16.04 9.06 -5.04
C ALA A 86 14.90 8.08 -4.75
N LEU A 87 15.03 6.80 -5.14
CA LEU A 87 14.10 5.73 -4.80
C LEU A 87 14.05 5.45 -3.28
N GLN A 88 15.20 5.38 -2.61
CA GLN A 88 15.29 5.23 -1.14
C GLN A 88 14.61 6.41 -0.42
N SER A 89 14.87 7.65 -0.85
CA SER A 89 14.20 8.84 -0.29
C SER A 89 12.69 8.80 -0.48
N PHE A 90 12.21 8.35 -1.64
CA PHE A 90 10.78 8.17 -1.89
C PHE A 90 10.17 7.10 -0.98
N ALA A 91 10.81 5.92 -0.88
CA ALA A 91 10.34 4.83 -0.02
C ALA A 91 10.25 5.23 1.47
N LEU A 92 11.20 6.03 1.96
CA LEU A 92 11.17 6.57 3.32
C LEU A 92 10.00 7.53 3.56
N GLN A 93 9.63 8.36 2.57
CA GLN A 93 8.45 9.22 2.68
C GLN A 93 7.14 8.41 2.70
N LEU A 94 7.03 7.36 1.86
CA LEU A 94 5.87 6.46 1.89
C LEU A 94 5.71 5.80 3.26
N LEU A 95 6.83 5.38 3.85
CA LEU A 95 6.89 4.76 5.17
C LEU A 95 6.53 5.74 6.29
N GLU A 96 7.04 6.98 6.26
CA GLU A 96 6.67 8.02 7.23
C GLU A 96 5.16 8.29 7.18
N GLU A 97 4.60 8.41 5.98
CA GLU A 97 3.16 8.60 5.76
C GLU A 97 2.33 7.40 6.24
N HIS A 98 2.82 6.18 6.03
CA HIS A 98 2.17 4.96 6.54
C HIS A 98 2.20 4.88 8.07
N LEU A 99 3.37 5.10 8.70
CA LEU A 99 3.50 5.09 10.15
C LEU A 99 2.62 6.17 10.79
N ARG A 100 2.63 7.39 10.22
CA ARG A 100 1.90 8.55 10.77
C ARG A 100 0.37 8.40 10.70
N HIS A 101 -0.16 7.64 9.75
CA HIS A 101 -1.60 7.37 9.66
C HIS A 101 -1.95 6.04 10.31
N CYS A 102 -1.39 4.92 9.83
CA CYS A 102 -1.81 3.58 10.26
C CYS A 102 -1.44 3.25 11.72
N VAL A 103 -0.28 3.67 12.22
CA VAL A 103 0.10 3.41 13.63
C VAL A 103 -0.58 4.39 14.58
N ALA A 104 -0.78 5.65 14.16
CA ALA A 104 -1.54 6.62 14.94
C ALA A 104 -3.02 6.21 15.07
N ASP A 105 -3.66 5.76 13.98
CA ASP A 105 -5.04 5.28 13.99
C ASP A 105 -5.19 3.97 14.78
N ALA A 106 -4.20 3.06 14.72
CA ALA A 106 -4.17 1.84 15.54
C ALA A 106 -4.01 2.15 17.04
N ALA A 107 -3.27 3.21 17.41
CA ALA A 107 -3.10 3.64 18.79
C ALA A 107 -4.41 3.99 19.51
N PHE A 108 -5.46 4.35 18.75
CA PHE A 108 -6.81 4.58 19.29
C PHE A 108 -7.70 3.33 19.38
N LYS A 109 -7.28 2.20 18.78
CA LYS A 109 -8.10 0.96 18.69
C LYS A 109 -7.69 -0.15 19.66
N GLY A 110 -6.40 -0.25 20.01
CA GLY A 110 -5.91 -1.22 21.01
C GLY A 110 -4.67 -2.02 20.57
N GLY A 111 -4.01 -2.66 21.54
CA GLY A 111 -2.64 -3.21 21.42
C GLY A 111 -2.40 -4.12 20.22
N ASP A 112 -3.20 -5.17 20.05
CA ASP A 112 -2.94 -6.22 19.05
C ASP A 112 -2.94 -5.69 17.60
N GLU A 113 -3.73 -4.65 17.29
CA GLU A 113 -3.74 -4.02 15.95
C GLU A 113 -2.50 -3.12 15.74
N ILE A 114 -1.95 -2.54 16.81
CA ILE A 114 -0.70 -1.75 16.75
C ILE A 114 0.47 -2.67 16.47
N ASP A 115 0.62 -3.75 17.23
CA ASP A 115 1.77 -4.66 17.12
C ASP A 115 1.84 -5.29 15.72
N ALA A 116 0.70 -5.68 15.14
CA ALA A 116 0.62 -6.19 13.77
C ALA A 116 1.06 -5.15 12.71
N LYS A 117 0.62 -3.89 12.82
CA LYS A 117 1.01 -2.81 11.89
C LYS A 117 2.48 -2.40 12.06
N VAL A 118 3.02 -2.45 13.28
CA VAL A 118 4.44 -2.21 13.57
C VAL A 118 5.30 -3.34 12.99
N GLU A 119 4.86 -4.60 13.09
CA GLU A 119 5.56 -5.73 12.48
C GLU A 119 5.58 -5.64 10.95
N GLU A 120 4.45 -5.26 10.32
CA GLU A 120 4.33 -4.99 8.88
C GLU A 120 5.34 -3.92 8.43
N ALA A 121 5.36 -2.77 9.11
CA ALA A 121 6.29 -1.68 8.82
C ALA A 121 7.76 -2.09 9.02
N THR A 122 8.06 -2.85 10.08
CA THR A 122 9.42 -3.37 10.35
C THR A 122 9.88 -4.35 9.26
N LYS A 123 9.00 -5.23 8.78
CA LYS A 123 9.27 -6.12 7.64
C LYS A 123 9.51 -5.33 6.35
N ALA A 124 8.77 -4.24 6.11
CA ALA A 124 8.99 -3.35 4.96
C ALA A 124 10.35 -2.63 5.03
N ILE A 125 10.70 -2.05 6.19
CA ILE A 125 12.03 -1.45 6.44
C ILE A 125 13.14 -2.47 6.20
N GLY A 126 12.99 -3.68 6.74
CA GLY A 126 13.97 -4.75 6.55
C GLY A 126 14.20 -5.13 5.09
N ARG A 127 13.20 -5.01 4.21
CA ARG A 127 13.36 -5.18 2.76
C ARG A 127 14.13 -4.01 2.14
N LEU A 128 13.80 -2.77 2.51
CA LEU A 128 14.44 -1.55 2.02
C LEU A 128 15.93 -1.46 2.38
N LEU A 129 16.34 -1.98 3.54
CA LEU A 129 17.75 -1.98 3.99
C LEU A 129 18.63 -3.06 3.33
N ARG A 130 18.07 -3.92 2.47
CA ARG A 130 18.81 -4.99 1.77
C ARG A 130 19.08 -4.69 0.29
N THR A 131 18.78 -3.48 -0.17
CA THR A 131 18.99 -2.99 -1.56
C THR A 131 20.06 -1.89 -1.61
#